data_AF-A0A021VRV1-F1
#
_entry.id   AF-A0A021VRV1-F1
#
_cell.length_a   1.000
_cell.length_b   1.000
_cell.length_c   1.000
_cell.angle_alpha   90.00
_cell.angle_beta   90.00
_cell.angle_gamma   90.00
#
_symmetry.space_group_name_H-M   'P 1'
#
loop_
_entity.id
_entity.type
_entity.pdbx_description
1 polymer ?
#
loop_
_entity_poly.entity_id
_entity_poly.type
_entity_poly.pdbx_seq_one_letter_code
_entity_poly.pdbx_strand_id
1 'polypeptide(L)'
;MDGHGRPAVQLSTVLRRLGWGRSPDLGPVPAPDPETAARRLATARRLAADGRQQDGTTCGSAVLTMLAALGDPGLEHWLARGRLTGPTLPPELAGAPSSALDRLADASAAVRFRAVHRVVQRRTTERSLLGGPWPRALGTPPWGAAGVARLAGVGWTHRPLDDTDAGSLRAELDRVRRWVAAGVPVPLYSGGDTRQGLAAAVPRHVVLVVGADDGALDVFEPSRGAVVRARVADLLTPDGPQPALGGWRHLAWAVVPVAGGDRVVAR
;
A
#
# COMPACT_ATOMS: atom_id res chain seq x y z
N MET A 1 12.17 37.86 -20.53
CA MET A 1 12.35 36.56 -21.22
C MET A 1 11.80 35.50 -20.28
N ASP A 2 10.49 35.30 -20.36
CA ASP A 2 9.75 34.44 -19.44
C ASP A 2 9.93 32.99 -19.88
N GLY A 3 10.94 32.35 -19.30
CA GLY A 3 11.18 30.93 -19.46
C GLY A 3 9.95 30.17 -18.94
N HIS A 4 9.08 29.75 -19.87
CA HIS A 4 8.03 28.78 -19.61
C HIS A 4 8.71 27.43 -19.31
N GLY A 5 9.23 27.30 -18.09
CA GLY A 5 9.71 26.04 -17.55
C GLY A 5 8.55 25.06 -17.62
N ARG A 6 8.76 23.95 -18.34
CA ARG A 6 7.74 22.91 -18.48
C ARG A 6 7.20 22.55 -17.09
N PRO A 7 5.87 22.48 -16.90
CA PRO A 7 5.30 22.09 -15.63
C PRO A 7 5.81 20.70 -15.29
N ALA A 8 6.34 20.51 -14.08
CA ALA A 8 6.72 19.17 -13.68
C ALA A 8 5.49 18.35 -13.39
N VAL A 9 5.53 17.12 -13.87
CA VAL A 9 4.40 16.21 -13.85
C VAL A 9 4.88 14.84 -13.42
N GLN A 10 4.01 14.09 -12.74
CA GLN A 10 4.24 12.67 -12.51
C GLN A 10 3.84 11.86 -13.74
N LEU A 11 4.41 10.67 -13.91
CA LEU A 11 3.93 9.74 -14.93
C LEU A 11 2.44 9.42 -14.73
N SER A 12 2.00 9.26 -13.48
CA SER A 12 0.60 9.01 -13.15
C SER A 12 -0.35 10.09 -13.66
N THR A 13 0.03 11.37 -13.55
CA THR A 13 -0.71 12.51 -14.11
C THR A 13 -0.94 12.34 -15.61
N VAL A 14 0.12 12.03 -16.35
CA VAL A 14 0.06 11.83 -17.80
C VAL A 14 -0.84 10.65 -18.14
N LEU A 15 -0.64 9.52 -17.46
CA LEU A 15 -1.41 8.29 -17.70
C LEU A 15 -2.90 8.46 -17.40
N ARG A 16 -3.24 9.15 -16.29
CA ARG A 16 -4.63 9.43 -15.93
C ARG A 16 -5.32 10.32 -16.95
N ARG A 17 -4.64 11.37 -17.44
CA ARG A 17 -5.15 12.28 -18.47
C ARG A 17 -5.38 11.57 -19.81
N LEU A 18 -4.50 10.62 -20.15
CA LEU A 18 -4.67 9.74 -21.32
C LEU A 18 -5.75 8.66 -21.13
N GLY A 19 -6.46 8.67 -20.00
CA GLY A 19 -7.54 7.73 -19.71
C GLY A 19 -7.10 6.37 -19.23
N TRP A 20 -5.79 6.16 -19.02
CA TRP A 20 -5.29 4.91 -18.44
C TRP A 20 -5.64 4.85 -16.95
N GLY A 21 -6.17 3.71 -16.49
CA GLY A 21 -6.74 3.61 -15.14
C GLY A 21 -8.07 4.37 -14.96
N ARG A 22 -8.78 4.69 -16.07
CA ARG A 22 -10.26 4.74 -16.06
C ARG A 22 -10.77 3.30 -15.84
N SER A 23 -10.61 2.85 -14.60
CA SER A 23 -11.02 1.54 -14.09
C SER A 23 -12.54 1.54 -13.83
N PRO A 24 -13.18 0.35 -13.74
CA PRO A 24 -14.63 0.17 -13.81
C PRO A 24 -15.33 0.82 -12.63
N ASP A 25 -16.67 0.77 -12.61
CA ASP A 25 -17.44 1.11 -11.42
C ASP A 25 -16.82 0.41 -10.20
N LEU A 26 -16.22 1.21 -9.30
CA LEU A 26 -15.59 0.72 -8.07
C LEU A 26 -16.65 0.26 -7.05
N GLY A 27 -17.92 0.47 -7.37
CA GLY A 27 -19.05 0.22 -6.52
C GLY A 27 -19.13 1.20 -5.35
N PRO A 28 -20.19 1.06 -4.55
CA PRO A 28 -20.38 1.86 -3.34
C PRO A 28 -19.34 1.49 -2.28
N VAL A 29 -18.87 2.49 -1.54
CA VAL A 29 -18.07 2.22 -0.34
C VAL A 29 -19.01 1.68 0.74
N PRO A 30 -18.66 0.61 1.47
CA PRO A 30 -19.46 0.12 2.58
C PRO A 30 -19.68 1.19 3.66
N ALA A 31 -20.68 0.96 4.50
CA ALA A 31 -20.90 1.77 5.68
C ALA A 31 -19.66 1.76 6.60
N PRO A 32 -19.40 2.85 7.35
CA PRO A 32 -18.29 2.88 8.30
C PRO A 32 -18.45 1.79 9.38
N ASP A 33 -17.33 1.19 9.75
CA ASP A 33 -17.20 0.23 10.86
C ASP A 33 -16.08 0.75 11.78
N PRO A 34 -16.43 1.63 12.74
CA PRO A 34 -15.44 2.30 13.58
C PRO A 34 -14.70 1.32 14.49
N GLU A 35 -15.32 0.21 14.89
CA GLU A 35 -14.69 -0.80 15.73
C GLU A 35 -13.58 -1.53 14.97
N THR A 36 -13.88 -2.00 13.75
CA THR A 36 -12.86 -2.63 12.89
C THR A 36 -11.77 -1.66 12.50
N ALA A 37 -12.11 -0.41 12.16
CA ALA A 37 -11.13 0.62 11.83
C ALA A 37 -10.19 0.89 13.02
N ALA A 38 -10.73 1.09 14.23
CA ALA A 38 -9.93 1.33 15.43
C ALA A 38 -9.03 0.13 15.77
N ARG A 39 -9.56 -1.10 15.68
CA ARG A 39 -8.79 -2.33 15.91
C ARG A 39 -7.62 -2.46 14.94
N ARG A 40 -7.84 -2.19 13.65
CA ARG A 40 -6.79 -2.26 12.62
C ARG A 40 -5.73 -1.18 12.82
N LEU A 41 -6.13 0.05 13.15
CA LEU A 41 -5.17 1.11 13.49
C LEU A 41 -4.30 0.71 14.71
N ALA A 42 -4.91 0.18 15.77
CA ALA A 42 -4.18 -0.28 16.96
C ALA A 42 -3.21 -1.42 16.63
N THR A 43 -3.64 -2.40 15.82
CA THR A 43 -2.77 -3.48 15.34
C THR A 43 -1.62 -2.97 14.47
N ALA A 44 -1.88 -2.04 13.54
CA ALA A 44 -0.84 -1.43 12.72
C ALA A 44 0.22 -0.74 13.58
N ARG A 45 -0.21 0.04 14.59
CA ARG A 45 0.71 0.71 15.54
C ARG A 45 1.56 -0.29 16.33
N ARG A 46 0.96 -1.39 16.80
CA ARG A 46 1.68 -2.45 17.53
C ARG A 46 2.74 -3.15 16.67
N LEU A 47 2.41 -3.43 15.40
CA LEU A 47 3.27 -4.19 14.50
C LEU A 47 4.29 -3.32 13.74
N ALA A 48 4.14 -1.99 13.74
CA ALA A 48 4.84 -1.11 12.83
C ALA A 48 6.38 -1.23 12.89
N ALA A 49 6.94 -1.28 14.10
CA ALA A 49 8.39 -1.32 14.28
C ALA A 49 9.01 -2.61 13.72
N ASP A 50 8.37 -3.76 13.99
CA ASP A 50 8.79 -5.06 13.46
C ASP A 50 8.51 -5.20 11.96
N GLY A 51 7.44 -4.55 11.47
CA GLY A 51 7.03 -4.52 10.07
C GLY A 51 7.87 -3.60 9.18
N ARG A 52 8.95 -3.01 9.70
CA ARG A 52 9.83 -2.12 8.94
C ARG A 52 10.38 -2.81 7.68
N GLN A 53 10.40 -2.08 6.56
CA GLN A 53 11.03 -2.55 5.33
C GLN A 53 12.54 -2.77 5.55
N GLN A 54 13.14 -3.59 4.70
CA GLN A 54 14.53 -4.01 4.84
C GLN A 54 15.48 -3.16 4.01
N ASP A 55 15.03 -2.77 2.82
CA ASP A 55 15.74 -1.91 1.87
C ASP A 55 14.76 -1.05 1.06
N GLY A 56 15.30 -0.13 0.25
CA GLY A 56 14.53 0.84 -0.53
C GLY A 56 13.59 0.25 -1.60
N THR A 57 13.61 -1.06 -1.84
CA THR A 57 12.72 -1.75 -2.80
C THR A 57 11.67 -2.64 -2.13
N THR A 58 11.68 -2.72 -0.80
CA THR A 58 10.79 -3.61 -0.02
C THR A 58 9.61 -2.88 0.61
N CYS A 59 9.42 -1.58 0.32
CA CYS A 59 8.28 -0.81 0.81
C CYS A 59 6.93 -1.44 0.45
N GLY A 60 6.76 -1.88 -0.81
CA GLY A 60 5.53 -2.51 -1.29
C GLY A 60 5.22 -3.83 -0.60
N SER A 61 6.21 -4.71 -0.44
CA SER A 61 5.99 -5.99 0.24
C SER A 61 5.77 -5.84 1.75
N ALA A 62 6.39 -4.84 2.38
CA ALA A 62 6.11 -4.50 3.78
C ALA A 62 4.67 -4.01 3.96
N VAL A 63 4.20 -3.11 3.09
CA VAL A 63 2.81 -2.62 3.09
C VAL A 63 1.81 -3.75 2.90
N LEU A 64 2.03 -4.64 1.93
CA LEU A 64 1.12 -5.74 1.64
C LEU A 64 1.14 -6.82 2.72
N THR A 65 2.29 -7.02 3.40
CA THR A 65 2.37 -7.89 4.57
C THR A 65 1.57 -7.32 5.74
N MET A 66 1.70 -6.01 6.00
CA MET A 66 0.89 -5.33 7.01
C MET A 66 -0.60 -5.42 6.68
N LEU A 67 -1.00 -5.15 5.43
CA LEU A 67 -2.39 -5.28 4.98
C LEU A 67 -2.95 -6.70 5.21
N ALA A 68 -2.19 -7.73 4.85
CA ALA A 68 -2.59 -9.12 5.07
C ALA A 68 -2.75 -9.44 6.57
N ALA A 69 -1.82 -8.99 7.41
CA ALA A 69 -1.89 -9.18 8.87
C ALA A 69 -3.12 -8.47 9.47
N LEU A 70 -3.46 -7.26 9.00
CA LEU A 70 -4.66 -6.54 9.44
C LEU A 70 -5.99 -7.21 9.03
N GLY A 71 -5.94 -8.13 8.05
CA GLY A 71 -7.08 -8.91 7.58
C GLY A 71 -7.13 -10.35 8.11
N ASP A 72 -6.10 -10.81 8.81
CA ASP A 72 -5.88 -12.22 9.12
C ASP A 72 -5.28 -12.38 10.52
N PRO A 73 -6.12 -12.65 11.55
CA PRO A 73 -5.65 -12.83 12.92
C PRO A 73 -4.61 -13.94 13.09
N GLY A 74 -4.65 -14.98 12.23
CA GLY A 74 -3.68 -16.06 12.25
C GLY A 74 -2.30 -15.59 11.81
N LEU A 75 -2.23 -14.83 10.72
CA LEU A 75 -0.98 -14.21 10.26
C LEU A 75 -0.46 -13.18 11.25
N GLU A 76 -1.34 -12.33 11.77
CA GLU A 76 -1.00 -11.32 12.77
C GLU A 76 -0.38 -11.94 14.03
N HIS A 77 -1.05 -12.96 14.60
CA HIS A 77 -0.56 -13.65 15.78
C HIS A 77 0.78 -14.34 15.52
N TRP A 78 0.94 -14.98 14.36
CA TRP A 78 2.20 -15.62 13.99
C TRP A 78 3.33 -14.60 13.82
N LEU A 79 3.09 -13.47 13.15
CA LEU A 79 4.09 -12.41 13.02
C LEU A 79 4.51 -11.88 14.40
N ALA A 80 3.55 -11.61 15.28
CA ALA A 80 3.81 -11.08 16.61
C ALA A 80 4.49 -12.08 17.56
N ARG A 81 4.06 -13.35 17.55
CA ARG A 81 4.39 -14.33 18.61
C ARG A 81 5.09 -15.59 18.13
N GLY A 82 5.17 -15.81 16.82
CA GLY A 82 5.74 -17.03 16.22
C GLY A 82 4.86 -18.27 16.36
N ARG A 83 3.61 -18.12 16.81
CA ARG A 83 2.66 -19.21 17.00
C ARG A 83 1.58 -19.15 15.93
N LEU A 84 1.22 -20.29 15.36
CA LEU A 84 0.08 -20.41 14.46
C LEU A 84 -1.19 -20.59 15.28
N THR A 85 -2.29 -19.97 14.84
CA THR A 85 -3.62 -20.17 15.44
C THR A 85 -4.55 -20.71 14.37
N GLY A 86 -5.35 -21.72 14.73
CA GLY A 86 -6.28 -22.37 13.82
C GLY A 86 -5.68 -23.50 12.96
N PRO A 87 -6.54 -24.23 12.23
CA PRO A 87 -6.17 -25.44 11.49
C PRO A 87 -5.53 -25.14 10.11
N THR A 88 -5.69 -23.92 9.59
CA THR A 88 -5.23 -23.52 8.26
C THR A 88 -4.12 -22.50 8.34
N LEU A 89 -3.05 -22.71 7.56
CA LEU A 89 -1.96 -21.76 7.46
C LEU A 89 -2.41 -20.49 6.71
N PRO A 90 -1.99 -19.30 7.15
CA PRO A 90 -2.11 -18.10 6.35
C PRO A 90 -1.50 -18.30 4.95
N PRO A 91 -2.12 -17.75 3.88
CA PRO A 91 -1.64 -17.94 2.51
C PRO A 91 -0.18 -17.53 2.28
N GLU A 92 0.35 -16.58 3.04
CA GLU A 92 1.75 -16.14 2.98
C GLU A 92 2.73 -17.19 3.51
N LEU A 93 2.25 -18.10 4.37
CA LEU A 93 3.01 -19.21 4.95
C LEU A 93 2.72 -20.54 4.23
N ALA A 94 1.69 -20.57 3.37
CA ALA A 94 1.35 -21.75 2.59
C ALA A 94 2.54 -22.22 1.73
N GLY A 95 2.90 -23.49 1.87
CA GLY A 95 4.04 -24.11 1.19
C GLY A 95 5.39 -23.93 1.90
N ALA A 96 5.44 -23.25 3.05
CA ALA A 96 6.66 -23.25 3.87
C ALA A 96 6.90 -24.64 4.48
N PRO A 97 8.12 -25.20 4.42
CA PRO A 97 8.45 -26.44 5.12
C PRO A 97 8.26 -26.26 6.64
N SER A 98 7.76 -27.28 7.34
CA SER A 98 7.55 -27.21 8.79
C SER A 98 8.81 -26.81 9.54
N SER A 99 9.97 -27.34 9.14
CA SER A 99 11.27 -26.99 9.73
C SER A 99 11.65 -25.51 9.56
N ALA A 100 11.16 -24.84 8.52
CA ALA A 100 11.35 -23.39 8.36
C ALA A 100 10.44 -22.60 9.30
N LEU A 101 9.20 -23.07 9.50
CA LEU A 101 8.27 -22.48 10.46
C LEU A 101 8.76 -22.67 11.90
N ASP A 102 9.28 -23.84 12.25
CA ASP A 102 9.85 -24.14 13.57
C ASP A 102 11.02 -23.19 13.89
N ARG A 103 11.95 -23.00 12.93
CA ARG A 103 13.06 -22.04 13.10
C ARG A 103 12.59 -20.60 13.27
N LEU A 104 11.47 -20.23 12.64
CA LEU A 104 10.92 -18.88 12.72
C LEU A 104 10.03 -18.65 13.94
N ALA A 105 9.56 -19.71 14.59
CA ALA A 105 8.72 -19.64 15.78
C ALA A 105 9.44 -18.90 16.91
N ASP A 106 10.72 -19.23 17.15
CA ASP A 106 11.53 -18.61 18.20
C ASP A 106 12.29 -17.35 17.74
N ALA A 107 12.19 -16.98 16.46
CA ALA A 107 12.83 -15.78 15.92
C ALA A 107 12.18 -14.49 16.46
N SER A 108 12.81 -13.34 16.24
CA SER A 108 12.14 -12.05 16.52
C SER A 108 10.99 -11.79 15.52
N ALA A 109 10.05 -10.95 15.91
CA ALA A 109 8.95 -10.55 15.03
C ALA A 109 9.48 -9.90 13.74
N ALA A 110 10.46 -8.99 13.83
CA ALA A 110 11.13 -8.43 12.66
C ALA A 110 11.71 -9.48 11.69
N VAL A 111 12.27 -10.60 12.18
CA VAL A 111 12.77 -11.68 11.33
C VAL A 111 11.64 -12.42 10.62
N ARG A 112 10.51 -12.64 11.29
CA ARG A 112 9.31 -13.23 10.67
C ARG A 112 8.70 -12.30 9.62
N PHE A 113 8.57 -11.01 9.91
CA PHE A 113 8.16 -10.00 8.92
C PHE A 113 9.05 -10.03 7.68
N ARG A 114 10.37 -10.02 7.86
CA ARG A 114 11.32 -10.12 6.75
C ARG A 114 11.12 -11.37 5.90
N ALA A 115 10.83 -12.52 6.52
CA ALA A 115 10.56 -13.75 5.77
C ALA A 115 9.30 -13.60 4.90
N VAL A 116 8.22 -13.05 5.44
CA VAL A 116 6.98 -12.81 4.70
C VAL A 116 7.15 -11.72 3.63
N HIS A 117 7.90 -10.65 3.91
CA HIS A 117 8.20 -9.60 2.92
C HIS A 117 8.84 -10.19 1.66
N ARG A 118 9.73 -11.18 1.79
CA ARG A 118 10.37 -11.85 0.63
C ARG A 118 9.37 -12.67 -0.17
N VAL A 119 8.48 -13.41 0.50
CA VAL A 119 7.41 -14.18 -0.15
C VAL A 119 6.48 -13.24 -0.92
N VAL A 120 6.04 -12.15 -0.29
CA VAL A 120 5.15 -11.16 -0.90
C VAL A 120 5.85 -10.43 -2.04
N GLN A 121 7.11 -10.01 -1.89
CA GLN A 121 7.88 -9.36 -2.95
C GLN A 121 7.99 -10.25 -4.19
N ARG A 122 8.31 -11.55 -4.00
CA ARG A 122 8.31 -12.55 -5.07
C ARG A 122 6.95 -12.59 -5.78
N ARG A 123 5.84 -12.76 -5.05
CA ARG A 123 4.48 -12.80 -5.62
C ARG A 123 4.12 -11.55 -6.42
N THR A 124 4.49 -10.37 -5.93
CA THR A 124 4.16 -9.09 -6.59
C THR A 124 5.00 -8.79 -7.81
N THR A 125 6.11 -9.50 -8.02
CA THR A 125 7.04 -9.24 -9.13
C THR A 125 6.98 -10.32 -10.20
N GLU A 126 6.73 -11.59 -9.86
CA GLU A 126 6.94 -12.72 -10.77
C GLU A 126 6.16 -12.73 -12.08
N ARG A 127 4.98 -12.11 -12.14
CA ARG A 127 4.12 -12.08 -13.34
C ARG A 127 3.64 -10.68 -13.69
N SER A 128 4.39 -9.67 -13.26
CA SER A 128 3.98 -8.27 -13.30
C SER A 128 4.56 -7.50 -14.49
N LEU A 129 5.16 -8.16 -15.48
CA LEU A 129 5.56 -7.53 -16.74
C LEU A 129 5.16 -8.44 -17.91
N LEU A 130 3.97 -8.22 -18.48
CA LEU A 130 3.43 -9.03 -19.60
C LEU A 130 3.45 -10.54 -19.29
N GLY A 131 3.12 -10.92 -18.06
CA GLY A 131 3.17 -12.31 -17.59
C GLY A 131 4.55 -12.80 -17.12
N GLY A 132 5.61 -12.01 -17.33
CA GLY A 132 6.98 -12.25 -16.86
C GLY A 132 7.36 -11.43 -15.62
N PRO A 133 8.61 -11.57 -15.13
CA PRO A 133 9.06 -10.94 -13.90
C PRO A 133 9.30 -9.44 -14.06
N TRP A 134 8.81 -8.66 -13.09
CA TRP A 134 9.12 -7.26 -12.92
C TRP A 134 10.54 -7.07 -12.35
N PRO A 135 11.33 -6.09 -12.83
CA PRO A 135 12.67 -5.84 -12.29
C PRO A 135 12.63 -5.50 -10.80
N ARG A 136 13.29 -6.31 -9.96
CA ARG A 136 13.30 -6.11 -8.49
C ARG A 136 13.82 -4.74 -8.06
N ALA A 137 14.76 -4.18 -8.82
CA ALA A 137 15.32 -2.85 -8.58
C ALA A 137 14.27 -1.71 -8.66
N LEU A 138 13.12 -1.98 -9.28
CA LEU A 138 12.01 -1.04 -9.40
C LEU A 138 10.94 -1.25 -8.32
N GLY A 139 11.18 -2.11 -7.34
CA GLY A 139 10.24 -2.39 -6.24
C GLY A 139 8.99 -3.15 -6.71
N THR A 140 7.83 -2.78 -6.15
CA THR A 140 6.54 -3.44 -6.41
C THR A 140 5.65 -2.56 -7.29
N PRO A 141 5.27 -3.01 -8.52
CA PRO A 141 4.40 -2.20 -9.37
C PRO A 141 2.95 -2.19 -8.86
N PRO A 142 2.16 -1.11 -9.07
CA PRO A 142 0.80 -0.98 -8.55
C PRO A 142 -0.16 -2.11 -8.94
N TRP A 143 -0.10 -2.62 -10.17
CA TRP A 143 -0.92 -3.74 -10.62
C TRP A 143 -0.51 -5.08 -9.97
N GLY A 144 0.79 -5.27 -9.76
CA GLY A 144 1.32 -6.42 -9.01
C GLY A 144 0.89 -6.38 -7.55
N ALA A 145 0.87 -5.19 -6.94
CA ALA A 145 0.31 -5.00 -5.60
C ALA A 145 -1.20 -5.31 -5.57
N ALA A 146 -1.98 -4.79 -6.52
CA ALA A 146 -3.42 -5.07 -6.60
C ALA A 146 -3.73 -6.57 -6.74
N GLY A 147 -2.94 -7.31 -7.54
CA GLY A 147 -3.14 -8.76 -7.71
C GLY A 147 -2.86 -9.59 -6.45
N VAL A 148 -1.98 -9.10 -5.58
CA VAL A 148 -1.54 -9.80 -4.35
C VAL A 148 -2.24 -9.27 -3.09
N ALA A 149 -2.76 -8.04 -3.11
CA ALA A 149 -3.47 -7.43 -2.00
C ALA A 149 -4.57 -8.36 -1.48
N ARG A 150 -4.64 -8.51 -0.16
CA ARG A 150 -5.49 -9.48 0.49
C ARG A 150 -6.11 -8.90 1.75
N LEU A 151 -7.44 -8.87 1.74
CA LEU A 151 -8.31 -8.63 2.87
C LEU A 151 -9.59 -9.42 2.60
N ALA A 152 -10.08 -10.19 3.56
CA ALA A 152 -11.23 -11.07 3.34
C ALA A 152 -12.44 -10.27 2.81
N GLY A 153 -13.08 -10.78 1.75
CA GLY A 153 -14.26 -10.15 1.13
C GLY A 153 -13.97 -8.90 0.30
N VAL A 154 -12.70 -8.59 0.00
CA VAL A 154 -12.33 -7.37 -0.75
C VAL A 154 -11.57 -7.72 -2.03
N GLY A 155 -12.13 -7.31 -3.17
CA GLY A 155 -11.44 -7.25 -4.45
C GLY A 155 -10.59 -5.98 -4.55
N TRP A 156 -9.51 -6.03 -5.36
CA TRP A 156 -8.56 -4.94 -5.48
C TRP A 156 -8.30 -4.58 -6.94
N THR A 157 -8.15 -3.29 -7.21
CA THR A 157 -7.65 -2.74 -8.47
C THR A 157 -6.65 -1.62 -8.16
N HIS A 158 -6.14 -0.94 -9.18
CA HIS A 158 -5.21 0.17 -9.02
C HIS A 158 -5.60 1.35 -9.90
N ARG A 159 -5.29 2.57 -9.46
CA ARG A 159 -5.58 3.81 -10.20
C ARG A 159 -4.45 4.83 -10.10
N PRO A 160 -4.00 5.40 -11.23
CA PRO A 160 -3.10 6.54 -11.20
C PRO A 160 -3.84 7.75 -10.62
N LEU A 161 -3.12 8.54 -9.83
CA LEU A 161 -3.61 9.79 -9.26
C LEU A 161 -3.08 10.96 -10.10
N ASP A 162 -3.89 12.01 -10.20
CA ASP A 162 -3.47 13.29 -10.77
C ASP A 162 -3.50 14.33 -9.65
N ASP A 163 -2.31 14.68 -9.18
CA ASP A 163 -2.07 15.66 -8.12
C ASP A 163 -2.05 17.11 -8.63
N THR A 164 -2.13 17.32 -9.95
CA THR A 164 -2.29 18.66 -10.55
C THR A 164 -3.76 19.11 -10.59
N ASP A 165 -4.68 18.18 -10.36
CA ASP A 165 -6.11 18.44 -10.18
C ASP A 165 -6.50 18.17 -8.71
N ALA A 166 -6.49 19.24 -7.91
CA ALA A 166 -6.78 19.15 -6.47
C ALA A 166 -8.22 18.70 -6.17
N GLY A 167 -9.18 18.95 -7.07
CA GLY A 167 -10.55 18.48 -6.91
C GLY A 167 -10.63 16.96 -7.07
N SER A 168 -9.96 16.47 -8.12
CA SER A 168 -9.89 15.04 -8.41
C SER A 168 -9.07 14.25 -7.38
N LEU A 169 -7.93 14.77 -6.93
CA LEU A 169 -7.16 14.15 -5.85
C LEU A 169 -7.95 14.13 -4.53
N ARG A 170 -8.66 15.22 -4.19
CA ARG A 170 -9.52 15.26 -3.00
C ARG A 170 -10.61 14.20 -3.05
N ALA A 171 -11.28 14.03 -4.18
CA ALA A 171 -12.31 12.99 -4.33
C ALA A 171 -11.77 11.57 -4.12
N GLU A 172 -10.55 11.29 -4.59
CA GLU A 172 -9.88 10.01 -4.35
C GLU A 172 -9.48 9.84 -2.87
N LEU A 173 -8.93 10.88 -2.23
CA LEU A 173 -8.60 10.83 -0.80
C LEU A 173 -9.84 10.67 0.07
N ASP A 174 -10.96 11.31 -0.25
CA ASP A 174 -12.23 11.11 0.45
C ASP A 174 -12.76 9.68 0.27
N ARG A 175 -12.59 9.08 -0.91
CA ARG A 175 -12.89 7.67 -1.12
C ARG A 175 -11.99 6.76 -0.27
N VAL A 176 -10.69 7.04 -0.20
CA VAL A 176 -9.75 6.32 0.66
C VAL A 176 -10.18 6.40 2.13
N ARG A 177 -10.52 7.61 2.61
CA ARG A 177 -11.00 7.85 3.98
C ARG A 177 -12.24 7.02 4.29
N ARG A 178 -13.22 6.98 3.38
CA ARG A 178 -14.43 6.16 3.55
C ARG A 178 -14.13 4.67 3.62
N TRP A 179 -13.23 4.15 2.79
CA TRP A 179 -12.84 2.73 2.86
C TRP A 179 -12.13 2.39 4.17
N VAL A 180 -11.23 3.27 4.61
CA VAL A 180 -10.51 3.10 5.88
C VAL A 180 -11.46 3.20 7.07
N ALA A 181 -12.45 4.09 7.01
CA ALA A 181 -13.53 4.19 8.01
C ALA A 181 -14.43 2.95 8.03
N ALA A 182 -14.64 2.28 6.88
CA ALA A 182 -15.24 0.94 6.78
C ALA A 182 -14.28 -0.19 7.19
N GLY A 183 -13.13 0.17 7.76
CA GLY A 183 -12.10 -0.73 8.24
C GLY A 183 -11.08 -1.16 7.19
N VAL A 184 -11.25 -0.90 5.89
CA VAL A 184 -10.38 -1.44 4.82
C VAL A 184 -9.14 -0.55 4.63
N PRO A 185 -7.92 -0.98 5.03
CA PRO A 185 -6.71 -0.17 4.85
C PRO A 185 -6.34 -0.05 3.37
N VAL A 186 -5.85 1.10 2.91
CA VAL A 186 -5.63 1.35 1.47
C VAL A 186 -4.16 1.66 1.16
N PRO A 187 -3.48 0.88 0.29
CA PRO A 187 -2.13 1.21 -0.14
C PRO A 187 -2.10 2.42 -1.06
N LEU A 188 -1.19 3.35 -0.78
CA LEU A 188 -0.90 4.51 -1.61
C LEU A 188 0.56 4.48 -2.05
N TYR A 189 0.80 4.93 -3.27
CA TYR A 189 2.11 5.10 -3.84
C TYR A 189 2.48 6.57 -3.86
N SER A 190 3.72 6.86 -3.50
CA SER A 190 4.30 8.19 -3.57
C SER A 190 5.57 8.21 -4.43
N GLY A 191 5.90 9.40 -4.94
CA GLY A 191 7.04 9.60 -5.82
C GLY A 191 7.41 11.08 -5.97
N GLY A 192 8.39 11.32 -6.83
CA GLY A 192 8.80 12.67 -7.24
C GLY A 192 8.06 13.11 -8.49
N ASP A 193 8.60 14.15 -9.13
CA ASP A 193 8.14 14.68 -10.41
C ASP A 193 9.33 14.81 -11.38
N THR A 194 9.08 15.28 -12.60
CA THR A 194 10.15 15.46 -13.60
C THR A 194 11.21 16.51 -13.24
N ARG A 195 11.01 17.39 -12.24
CA ARG A 195 12.08 18.29 -11.75
C ARG A 195 13.18 17.51 -11.05
N GLN A 196 12.85 16.35 -10.48
CA GLN A 196 13.79 15.45 -9.81
C GLN A 196 14.34 14.37 -10.77
N GLY A 197 14.05 14.50 -12.07
CA GLY A 197 14.46 13.59 -13.13
C GLY A 197 13.35 12.62 -13.56
N LEU A 198 13.45 12.12 -14.80
CA LEU A 198 12.44 11.21 -15.39
C LEU A 198 12.25 9.92 -14.57
N ALA A 199 13.32 9.42 -13.95
CA ALA A 199 13.28 8.24 -13.07
C ALA A 199 12.59 8.50 -11.72
N ALA A 200 12.45 9.75 -11.29
CA ALA A 200 11.75 10.13 -10.07
C ALA A 200 10.24 10.32 -10.30
N ALA A 201 9.82 10.52 -11.56
CA ALA A 201 8.42 10.72 -11.95
C ALA A 201 7.56 9.43 -11.94
N VAL A 202 8.17 8.27 -11.67
CA VAL A 202 7.46 6.99 -11.46
C VAL A 202 7.20 6.76 -9.96
N PRO A 203 6.22 5.93 -9.57
CA PRO A 203 6.03 5.54 -8.17
C PRO A 203 7.31 4.95 -7.55
N ARG A 204 7.76 5.49 -6.41
CA ARG A 204 9.04 5.13 -5.76
C ARG A 204 8.87 4.49 -4.40
N HIS A 205 7.76 4.77 -3.73
CA HIS A 205 7.52 4.33 -2.37
C HIS A 205 6.05 3.98 -2.16
N VAL A 206 5.78 3.05 -1.25
CA VAL A 206 4.44 2.56 -0.95
C VAL A 206 4.21 2.71 0.54
N VAL A 207 3.03 3.22 0.91
CA VAL A 207 2.56 3.39 2.28
C VAL A 207 1.17 2.80 2.42
N LEU A 208 0.72 2.56 3.66
CA LEU A 208 -0.62 2.00 3.92
C LEU A 208 -1.43 2.96 4.79
N VAL A 209 -2.55 3.44 4.29
CA VAL A 209 -3.51 4.20 5.11
C VAL A 209 -4.28 3.21 5.98
N VAL A 210 -4.15 3.34 7.30
CA VAL A 210 -4.69 2.40 8.30
C VAL A 210 -5.72 3.05 9.24
N GLY A 211 -5.80 4.38 9.24
CA GLY A 211 -6.81 5.14 9.96
C GLY A 211 -7.11 6.47 9.25
N ALA A 212 -8.26 7.05 9.53
CA ALA A 212 -8.69 8.32 8.96
C ALA A 212 -9.70 9.01 9.88
N ASP A 213 -9.71 10.34 9.84
CA ASP A 213 -10.76 11.20 10.39
C ASP A 213 -11.00 12.41 9.49
N ASP A 214 -11.66 13.46 10.02
CA ASP A 214 -12.18 14.60 9.25
C ASP A 214 -11.14 15.46 8.54
N GLY A 215 -9.86 15.35 8.88
CA GLY A 215 -8.82 16.16 8.24
C GLY A 215 -7.50 15.45 8.01
N ALA A 216 -7.36 14.19 8.42
CA ALA A 216 -6.08 13.51 8.38
C ALA A 216 -6.19 11.99 8.22
N LEU A 217 -5.04 11.43 7.83
CA LEU A 217 -4.81 10.01 7.60
C LEU A 217 -3.73 9.53 8.58
N ASP A 218 -3.95 8.37 9.17
CA ASP A 218 -2.93 7.59 9.87
C ASP A 218 -2.31 6.61 8.87
N VAL A 219 -1.02 6.77 8.60
CA VAL A 219 -0.32 6.09 7.50
C VAL A 219 0.82 5.26 8.06
N PHE A 220 0.75 3.94 7.90
CA PHE A 220 1.91 3.09 8.14
C PHE A 220 2.97 3.35 7.07
N GLU A 221 4.10 3.90 7.52
CA GLU A 221 5.25 4.28 6.71
C GLU A 221 6.37 3.25 6.93
N PRO A 222 6.60 2.35 5.97
CA PRO A 222 7.41 1.16 6.18
C PRO A 222 8.92 1.44 6.29
N SER A 223 9.45 2.56 5.79
CA SER A 223 10.86 2.94 5.94
C SER A 223 11.18 3.35 7.38
N ARG A 224 10.23 4.00 8.07
CA ARG A 224 10.32 4.30 9.51
C ARG A 224 9.90 3.14 10.39
N GLY A 225 9.03 2.25 9.92
CA GLY A 225 8.40 1.25 10.77
C GLY A 225 7.49 1.91 11.80
N ALA A 226 6.71 2.91 11.37
CA ALA A 226 5.85 3.70 12.25
C ALA A 226 4.54 4.06 11.55
N VAL A 227 3.49 4.30 12.33
CA VAL A 227 2.28 4.97 11.84
C VAL A 227 2.48 6.48 12.00
N VAL A 228 2.50 7.20 10.89
CA VAL A 228 2.71 8.63 10.81
C VAL A 228 1.41 9.29 10.36
N ARG A 229 1.04 10.35 11.05
CA ARG A 229 -0.18 11.11 10.73
C ARG A 229 0.11 12.18 9.70
N ALA A 230 -0.77 12.30 8.69
CA ALA A 230 -0.69 13.32 7.64
C ALA A 230 -2.01 14.07 7.52
N ARG A 231 -1.93 15.40 7.43
CA ARG A 231 -3.10 16.22 7.12
C ARG A 231 -3.44 16.09 5.63
N VAL A 232 -4.72 15.92 5.32
CA VAL A 232 -5.21 15.85 3.94
C VAL A 232 -4.83 17.12 3.16
N ALA A 233 -4.88 18.28 3.82
CA ALA A 233 -4.45 19.55 3.21
C ALA A 233 -2.99 19.50 2.72
N ASP A 234 -2.08 18.92 3.51
CA ASP A 234 -0.65 18.82 3.16
C ASP A 234 -0.40 17.83 2.02
N LEU A 235 -1.29 16.85 1.84
CA LEU A 235 -1.25 15.90 0.72
C LEU A 235 -1.79 16.51 -0.58
N LEU A 236 -2.74 17.44 -0.48
CA LEU A 236 -3.36 18.13 -1.63
C LEU A 236 -2.49 19.27 -2.15
N THR A 237 -1.84 20.00 -1.23
CA THR A 237 -0.98 21.13 -1.54
C THR A 237 0.34 20.99 -0.77
N PRO A 238 1.26 20.13 -1.22
CA PRO A 238 2.48 19.85 -0.47
C PRO A 238 3.52 20.97 -0.59
N ASP A 239 3.85 21.57 0.55
CA ASP A 239 4.92 22.58 0.68
C ASP A 239 6.33 21.95 0.83
N GLY A 240 6.42 20.62 0.76
CA GLY A 240 7.68 19.89 0.83
C GLY A 240 7.50 18.37 0.92
N PRO A 241 8.61 17.64 1.14
CA PRO A 241 8.62 16.22 1.49
C PRO A 241 7.65 15.87 2.61
N GLN A 242 6.79 14.87 2.41
CA GLN A 242 5.82 14.43 3.41
C GLN A 242 6.37 13.23 4.21
N PRO A 243 6.52 13.35 5.54
CA PRO A 243 6.98 12.23 6.36
C PRO A 243 6.14 10.97 6.15
N ALA A 244 4.81 11.09 6.16
CA ALA A 244 3.90 9.96 5.96
C ALA A 244 3.99 9.29 4.59
N LEU A 245 4.67 9.90 3.61
CA LEU A 245 4.86 9.37 2.27
C LEU A 245 6.31 8.89 2.03
N GLY A 246 7.07 8.61 3.09
CA GLY A 246 8.48 8.20 2.98
C GLY A 246 9.41 9.36 2.57
N GLY A 247 9.01 10.61 2.83
CA GLY A 247 9.76 11.80 2.40
C GLY A 247 9.53 12.20 0.95
N TRP A 248 8.58 11.57 0.26
CA TRP A 248 8.17 11.98 -1.08
C TRP A 248 7.14 13.10 -1.02
N ARG A 249 7.05 13.89 -2.09
CA ARG A 249 6.17 15.05 -2.14
C ARG A 249 4.78 14.72 -2.68
N HIS A 250 4.70 13.76 -3.60
CA HIS A 250 3.51 13.59 -4.45
C HIS A 250 2.92 12.18 -4.35
N LEU A 251 1.59 12.11 -4.31
CA LEU A 251 0.83 10.87 -4.42
C LEU A 251 0.66 10.50 -5.90
N ALA A 252 1.19 9.34 -6.30
CA ALA A 252 1.22 8.92 -7.69
C ALA A 252 0.15 7.86 -8.03
N TRP A 253 -0.18 6.97 -7.09
CA TRP A 253 -1.06 5.84 -7.38
C TRP A 253 -1.80 5.37 -6.13
N ALA A 254 -2.95 4.73 -6.31
CA ALA A 254 -3.66 4.04 -5.24
C ALA A 254 -3.97 2.59 -5.66
N VAL A 255 -3.84 1.66 -4.72
CA VAL A 255 -4.39 0.29 -4.86
C VAL A 255 -5.72 0.29 -4.13
N VAL A 256 -6.81 0.37 -4.87
CA VAL A 256 -8.13 0.68 -4.32
C VAL A 256 -9.00 -0.57 -4.20
N PRO A 257 -9.82 -0.66 -3.14
CA PRO A 257 -10.83 -1.71 -3.02
C PRO A 257 -11.94 -1.57 -4.08
N VAL A 258 -12.52 -2.70 -4.47
CA VAL A 258 -13.70 -2.79 -5.35
C VAL A 258 -14.81 -3.51 -4.60
N ALA A 259 -16.01 -2.93 -4.55
CA ALA A 259 -17.15 -3.56 -3.89
C ALA A 259 -17.65 -4.78 -4.68
N GLY A 260 -17.94 -5.88 -3.99
CA GLY A 260 -18.69 -7.01 -4.55
C GLY A 260 -17.99 -7.86 -5.61
N GLY A 261 -16.67 -7.80 -5.76
CA GLY A 261 -15.94 -8.58 -6.76
C GLY A 261 -14.98 -9.62 -6.17
N ASP A 262 -15.04 -10.86 -6.67
CA ASP A 262 -13.84 -11.68 -6.81
C ASP A 262 -12.79 -10.90 -7.62
N ARG A 263 -11.50 -11.15 -7.34
CA ARG A 263 -10.33 -10.45 -7.90
C ARG A 263 -10.55 -9.88 -9.32
N VAL A 264 -10.63 -8.55 -9.44
CA VAL A 264 -10.58 -7.85 -10.73
C VAL A 264 -9.12 -7.66 -11.13
N VAL A 265 -8.56 -8.62 -11.85
CA VAL A 265 -7.26 -8.42 -12.51
C VAL A 265 -7.48 -7.51 -13.71
N ALA A 266 -7.28 -6.21 -13.53
CA ALA A 266 -7.14 -5.30 -14.65
C ALA A 266 -5.89 -5.73 -15.45
N ARG A 267 -6.08 -6.02 -16.75
CA ARG A 267 -5.00 -6.23 -17.71
C ARG A 267 -4.38 -4.89 -18.10
#